data_AF-A0A963ANZ7-F1
#
_entry.id   AF-A0A963ANZ7-F1
#
_cell.length_a   1.000
_cell.length_b   1.000
_cell.length_c   1.000
_cell.angle_alpha   90.00
_cell.angle_beta   90.00
_cell.angle_gamma   90.00
#
_symmetry.space_group_name_H-M   'P 1'
#
loop_
_entity.id
_entity.type
_entity.pdbx_description
1 polymer ?
#
loop_
_entity_poly.entity_id
_entity_poly.type
_entity_poly.pdbx_seq_one_letter_code
_entity_poly.pdbx_strand_id
1 'polypeptide(L)'
;IKAILEDVSDNLFNADPYFQQDGDMVRVGGLDYVCEPNKTIGKRISSMTLDDGTPVDADKSYIVAGWATVGSQSPGRPIWDVVAEYLRDKKQIRIEKLNTPKLVGVEGNPGIAG
;
A
#
# COMPACT_ATOMS: atom_id res chain seq x y z
N ILE A 1 9.58 -4.81 -2.75
CA ILE A 1 8.38 -4.17 -2.12
C ILE A 1 8.64 -2.71 -1.80
N LYS A 2 9.64 -2.36 -0.97
CA LYS A 2 9.95 -0.96 -0.60
C LYS A 2 10.02 0.00 -1.79
N ALA A 3 10.75 -0.38 -2.84
CA ALA A 3 10.89 0.44 -4.04
C ALA A 3 9.54 0.83 -4.66
N ILE A 4 8.60 -0.13 -4.80
CA ILE A 4 7.26 0.13 -5.35
C ILE A 4 6.51 1.16 -4.49
N LEU A 5 6.57 1.02 -3.16
CA LEU A 5 5.92 1.97 -2.25
C LEU A 5 6.57 3.36 -2.30
N GLU A 6 7.90 3.43 -2.44
CA GLU A 6 8.63 4.69 -2.62
C GLU A 6 8.28 5.37 -3.94
N ASP A 7 8.16 4.59 -5.03
CA ASP A 7 7.82 5.12 -6.35
C ASP A 7 6.39 5.68 -6.37
N VAL A 8 5.41 4.97 -5.78
CA VAL A 8 4.04 5.49 -5.61
C VAL A 8 4.05 6.73 -4.71
N SER A 9 4.82 6.71 -3.62
CA SER A 9 4.91 7.87 -2.73
C SER A 9 5.55 9.07 -3.42
N ASP A 10 6.53 8.86 -4.30
CA ASP A 10 7.14 9.95 -5.05
C ASP A 10 6.22 10.53 -6.10
N ASN A 11 5.42 9.67 -6.72
CA ASN A 11 4.38 10.09 -7.65
C ASN A 11 3.32 10.99 -6.99
N LEU A 12 3.01 10.77 -5.71
CA LEU A 12 1.98 11.52 -4.99
C LEU A 12 2.53 12.73 -4.24
N PHE A 13 3.72 12.60 -3.66
CA PHE A 13 4.33 13.57 -2.76
C PHE A 13 5.58 14.21 -3.37
N ASN A 14 5.67 14.26 -4.69
CA ASN A 14 6.74 14.98 -5.36
C ASN A 14 6.72 16.45 -4.92
N ALA A 15 7.89 17.03 -4.64
CA ALA A 15 7.95 18.44 -4.27
C ALA A 15 7.56 19.37 -5.43
N ASP A 16 7.76 18.91 -6.67
CA ASP A 16 7.32 19.61 -7.87
C ASP A 16 5.92 19.11 -8.27
N PRO A 17 4.89 19.98 -8.21
CA PRO A 17 3.51 19.63 -8.55
C PRO A 17 3.35 19.13 -9.99
N TYR A 18 4.25 19.48 -10.91
CA TYR A 18 4.18 19.00 -12.31
C TYR A 18 4.32 17.47 -12.40
N PHE A 19 5.04 16.87 -11.45
CA PHE A 19 5.25 15.42 -11.40
C PHE A 19 4.24 14.71 -10.49
N GLN A 20 3.39 15.46 -9.77
CA GLN A 20 2.31 14.86 -9.00
C GLN A 20 1.22 14.37 -9.95
N GLN A 21 0.84 13.09 -9.82
CA GLN A 21 -0.33 12.57 -10.54
C GLN A 21 -1.49 12.44 -9.57
N ASP A 22 -2.69 12.75 -10.06
CA ASP A 22 -3.91 12.56 -9.30
C ASP A 22 -4.09 11.08 -8.96
N GLY A 23 -4.20 10.78 -7.66
CA GLY A 23 -4.32 9.43 -7.16
C GLY A 23 -4.19 9.36 -5.66
N ASP A 24 -4.24 8.13 -5.15
CA ASP A 24 -4.07 7.82 -3.75
C ASP A 24 -2.93 6.82 -3.57
N MET A 25 -2.38 6.76 -2.35
CA MET A 25 -1.49 5.68 -1.95
C MET A 25 -2.17 4.31 -2.15
N VAL A 26 -1.35 3.33 -2.57
CA VAL A 26 -1.77 1.93 -2.66
C VAL A 26 -2.14 1.40 -1.27
N ARG A 27 -3.28 0.71 -1.18
CA ARG A 27 -3.66 -0.02 0.02
C ARG A 27 -2.98 -1.38 -0.02
N VAL A 28 -2.35 -1.76 1.08
CA VAL A 28 -1.65 -3.04 1.22
C VAL A 28 -2.28 -3.83 2.35
N GLY A 29 -2.23 -5.16 2.26
CA GLY A 29 -2.58 -6.08 3.34
C GLY A 29 -1.40 -7.01 3.62
N GLY A 30 -1.25 -7.47 4.87
CA GLY A 30 -0.13 -8.33 5.26
C GLY A 30 1.18 -7.60 5.53
N LEU A 31 1.17 -6.26 5.47
CA LEU A 31 2.35 -5.40 5.59
C LEU A 31 2.03 -4.15 6.39
N ASP A 32 2.78 -3.92 7.46
CA ASP A 32 2.79 -2.66 8.20
C ASP A 32 4.05 -1.86 7.84
N TYR A 33 3.93 -0.53 7.81
CA TYR A 33 5.04 0.36 7.54
C TYR A 33 4.79 1.78 8.07
N VAL A 34 5.85 2.56 8.16
CA VAL A 34 5.83 3.99 8.43
C VAL A 34 6.02 4.74 7.12
N CYS A 35 5.20 5.77 6.90
CA CYS A 35 5.31 6.68 5.76
C CYS A 35 5.55 8.12 6.25
N GLU A 36 6.58 8.75 5.69
CA GLU A 36 6.96 10.14 5.92
C GLU A 36 6.89 10.90 4.57
N PRO A 37 5.71 11.40 4.17
CA PRO A 37 5.48 11.97 2.83
C PRO A 37 6.42 13.13 2.48
N ASN A 38 6.80 13.92 3.49
CA ASN A 38 7.63 15.12 3.35
C ASN A 38 9.13 14.83 3.20
N LYS A 39 9.56 13.56 3.26
CA LYS A 39 10.95 13.18 2.99
C LYS A 39 11.22 13.06 1.49
N THR A 40 12.49 13.09 1.13
CA THR A 40 12.93 12.83 -0.25
C THR A 40 12.68 11.37 -0.65
N ILE A 41 12.53 11.13 -1.95
CA ILE A 41 12.41 9.77 -2.52
C ILE A 41 13.44 8.79 -1.95
N GLY A 42 13.01 7.56 -1.69
CA GLY A 42 13.83 6.50 -1.12
C GLY A 42 13.95 6.53 0.40
N LYS A 43 13.45 7.61 1.04
CA LYS A 43 13.46 7.80 2.50
C LYS A 43 12.06 7.97 3.09
N ARG A 44 11.00 7.86 2.30
CA ARG A 44 9.62 8.04 2.78
C ARG A 44 9.10 6.80 3.50
N ILE A 45 9.53 5.60 3.10
CA ILE A 45 9.03 4.32 3.62
C ILE A 45 10.06 3.72 4.58
N SER A 46 9.64 3.39 5.80
CA SER A 46 10.48 2.78 6.82
C SER A 46 9.72 1.78 7.70
N SER A 47 10.47 1.07 8.57
CA SER A 47 9.92 0.15 9.58
C SER A 47 8.92 -0.85 9.02
N MET A 48 9.27 -1.50 7.92
CA MET A 48 8.40 -2.47 7.24
C MET A 48 8.40 -3.81 7.98
N THR A 49 7.22 -4.29 8.35
CA THR A 49 7.02 -5.61 8.98
C THR A 49 5.86 -6.35 8.35
N LEU A 50 5.91 -7.68 8.36
CA LEU A 50 4.73 -8.52 8.10
C LEU A 50 3.73 -8.41 9.26
N ASP A 51 2.53 -8.95 9.06
CA ASP A 51 1.46 -8.91 10.07
C ASP A 51 1.81 -9.59 11.40
N ASP A 52 2.71 -10.57 11.36
CA ASP A 52 3.23 -11.27 12.54
C ASP A 52 4.34 -10.49 13.27
N GLY A 53 4.68 -9.29 12.79
CA GLY A 53 5.74 -8.44 13.32
C GLY A 53 7.14 -8.76 12.76
N THR A 54 7.28 -9.77 11.90
CA THR A 54 8.56 -10.10 11.28
C THR A 54 9.06 -8.95 10.41
N PRO A 55 10.29 -8.43 10.63
CA PRO A 55 10.86 -7.41 9.76
C PRO A 55 10.98 -7.89 8.31
N VAL A 56 10.68 -7.00 7.37
CA VAL A 56 10.92 -7.28 5.95
C VAL A 56 12.42 -7.30 5.69
N ASP A 57 12.88 -8.36 5.04
CA ASP A 57 14.26 -8.62 4.68
C ASP A 57 14.46 -8.31 3.18
N ALA A 58 15.51 -7.57 2.85
CA ALA A 58 15.79 -7.17 1.48
C ALA A 58 16.19 -8.36 0.59
N ASP A 59 16.77 -9.40 1.18
CA ASP A 59 17.31 -10.56 0.45
C ASP A 59 16.28 -11.69 0.29
N LYS A 60 15.06 -11.51 0.83
CA LYS A 60 13.99 -12.51 0.74
C LYS A 60 13.02 -12.22 -0.40
N SER A 61 12.52 -13.31 -0.96
CA SER A 61 11.40 -13.29 -1.90
C SER A 61 10.07 -13.35 -1.15
N TYR A 62 9.15 -12.47 -1.54
CA TYR A 62 7.80 -12.39 -1.00
C TYR A 62 6.80 -12.59 -2.12
N ILE A 63 5.77 -13.39 -1.86
CA ILE A 63 4.64 -13.54 -2.79
C ILE A 63 3.75 -12.31 -2.63
N VAL A 64 3.46 -11.64 -3.74
CA VAL A 64 2.60 -10.46 -3.78
C VAL A 64 1.46 -10.70 -4.75
N ALA A 65 0.25 -10.35 -4.34
CA ALA A 65 -0.93 -10.32 -5.20
C ALA A 65 -1.45 -8.88 -5.29
N GLY A 66 -1.87 -8.48 -6.48
CA GLY A 66 -2.45 -7.16 -6.74
C GLY A 66 -3.44 -7.24 -7.90
N TRP A 67 -4.33 -6.26 -7.98
CA TRP A 67 -5.28 -6.11 -9.08
C TRP A 67 -5.25 -4.66 -9.58
N ALA A 68 -5.90 -4.40 -10.72
CA ALA A 68 -5.92 -3.09 -11.38
C ALA A 68 -4.54 -2.60 -11.86
N THR A 69 -3.79 -3.47 -12.54
CA THR A 69 -2.55 -3.08 -13.22
C THR A 69 -2.83 -2.06 -14.32
N VAL A 70 -2.07 -0.96 -14.34
CA VAL A 70 -2.14 0.05 -15.40
C VAL A 70 -1.34 -0.44 -16.62
N GLY A 71 -1.91 -0.31 -17.82
CA GLY A 71 -1.21 -0.58 -19.09
C GLY A 71 -1.19 -2.03 -19.57
N SER A 72 -1.73 -2.99 -18.81
CA SER A 72 -1.95 -4.37 -19.28
C SER A 72 -2.98 -5.12 -18.45
N GLN A 73 -3.66 -6.09 -19.06
CA GLN A 73 -4.54 -7.01 -18.35
C GLN A 73 -3.69 -7.98 -17.51
N SER A 74 -3.89 -7.96 -16.18
CA SER A 74 -3.28 -8.93 -15.28
C SER A 74 -3.70 -10.36 -15.65
N PRO A 75 -2.78 -11.35 -15.60
CA PRO A 75 -3.14 -12.74 -15.79
C PRO A 75 -4.03 -13.25 -14.65
N GLY A 76 -4.83 -14.27 -14.93
CA GLY A 76 -5.69 -14.93 -13.94
C GLY A 76 -7.15 -14.50 -13.99
N ARG A 77 -7.90 -14.92 -12.98
CA ARG A 77 -9.34 -14.65 -12.88
C ARG A 77 -9.60 -13.19 -12.52
N PRO A 78 -10.69 -12.58 -12.99
CA PRO A 78 -11.08 -11.26 -12.54
C PRO A 78 -11.29 -11.19 -11.04
N ILE A 79 -10.88 -10.08 -10.41
CA ILE A 79 -10.93 -9.93 -8.95
C ILE A 79 -12.37 -10.05 -8.40
N TRP A 80 -13.38 -9.58 -9.14
CA TRP A 80 -14.77 -9.71 -8.71
C TRP A 80 -15.24 -11.16 -8.63
N ASP A 81 -14.74 -12.06 -9.48
CA ASP A 81 -15.08 -13.48 -9.41
C ASP A 81 -14.44 -14.13 -8.18
N VAL A 82 -13.18 -13.79 -7.89
CA VAL A 82 -12.45 -14.27 -6.71
C VAL A 82 -13.13 -13.81 -5.42
N VAL A 83 -13.47 -12.53 -5.33
CA VAL A 83 -14.15 -11.95 -4.15
C VAL A 83 -15.56 -12.53 -4.02
N ALA A 84 -16.33 -12.63 -5.09
CA ALA A 84 -17.69 -13.16 -5.03
C ALA A 84 -17.73 -14.63 -4.61
N GLU A 85 -16.77 -15.45 -5.05
CA GLU A 85 -16.61 -16.83 -4.59
C GLU A 85 -16.28 -16.88 -3.09
N TYR A 86 -15.29 -16.09 -2.65
CA TYR A 86 -14.90 -16.01 -1.24
C TYR A 86 -16.07 -15.58 -0.32
N LEU A 87 -16.84 -14.57 -0.71
CA LEU A 87 -17.98 -14.09 0.06
C LEU A 87 -19.11 -15.14 0.15
N ARG A 88 -19.37 -15.89 -0.93
CA ARG A 88 -20.36 -16.97 -0.92
C ARG A 88 -19.95 -18.13 0.01
N ASP A 89 -18.66 -18.46 0.05
CA ASP A 89 -18.10 -19.48 0.96
C ASP A 89 -18.24 -19.05 2.43
N LYS A 90 -17.73 -17.86 2.76
CA LYS A 90 -17.66 -17.39 4.16
C LYS A 90 -18.99 -16.96 4.75
N LYS A 91 -19.92 -16.43 3.93
CA LYS A 91 -21.26 -15.90 4.27
C LYS A 91 -21.25 -14.69 5.22
N GLN A 92 -20.46 -14.72 6.29
CA GLN A 92 -20.20 -13.62 7.21
C GLN A 92 -18.71 -13.32 7.23
N ILE A 93 -18.36 -12.05 7.07
CA ILE A 93 -16.97 -11.59 7.06
C ILE A 93 -16.71 -10.79 8.32
N ARG A 94 -15.60 -11.11 8.99
CA ARG A 94 -15.01 -10.29 10.04
C ARG A 94 -13.63 -9.85 9.59
N ILE A 95 -13.38 -8.55 9.67
CA ILE A 95 -12.06 -7.97 9.39
C ILE A 95 -11.35 -7.86 10.74
N GLU A 96 -10.27 -8.61 10.92
CA GLU A 96 -9.52 -8.65 12.19
C GLU A 96 -8.46 -7.55 12.27
N LYS A 97 -7.85 -7.24 11.13
CA LYS A 97 -6.82 -6.21 11.02
C LYS A 97 -7.00 -5.42 9.73
N LEU A 98 -6.82 -4.11 9.83
CA LEU A 98 -6.64 -3.23 8.69
C LEU A 98 -5.21 -2.70 8.74
N ASN A 99 -4.43 -2.94 7.69
CA ASN A 99 -3.09 -2.37 7.58
C ASN A 99 -3.19 -0.93 7.08
N THR A 100 -3.05 0.01 8.00
CA THR A 100 -2.95 1.44 7.69
C THR A 100 -1.54 1.89 8.04
N PRO A 101 -0.82 2.55 7.12
CA PRO A 101 0.53 3.03 7.43
C PRO A 101 0.50 4.05 8.56
N LYS A 102 1.51 3.99 9.41
CA LYS A 102 1.75 5.08 10.37
C LYS A 102 2.30 6.27 9.60
N LEU A 103 1.54 7.35 9.53
CA LEU A 103 1.99 8.61 8.93
C LEU A 103 2.74 9.45 9.97
N VAL A 104 3.84 10.08 9.56
CA VAL A 104 4.67 10.94 10.40
C VAL A 104 4.93 12.28 9.70
N GLY A 105 4.91 13.38 10.45
CA GLY A 105 5.19 14.71 9.92
C GLY A 105 4.05 15.29 9.08
N VAL A 106 2.83 14.79 9.28
CA VAL A 106 1.62 15.21 8.56
C VAL A 106 0.61 15.88 9.50
N GLU A 107 1.05 16.27 10.70
CA GLU A 107 0.21 16.91 11.69
C GLU A 107 -0.39 18.22 11.14
N GLY A 108 -1.69 18.42 11.35
CA GLY A 108 -2.40 19.61 10.87
C GLY A 108 -2.75 19.60 9.38
N ASN A 109 -2.49 18.52 8.65
CA ASN A 109 -3.00 18.37 7.29
C ASN A 109 -4.54 18.25 7.32
N PRO A 110 -5.30 19.17 6.69
CA PRO A 110 -6.76 19.15 6.73
C PRO A 110 -7.38 17.93 6.03
N GLY A 111 -6.63 17.27 5.14
CA GLY A 111 -7.02 16.00 4.50
C GLY A 111 -6.82 14.77 5.39
N ILE A 112 -6.14 14.91 6.52
CA ILE A 112 -6.02 13.88 7.56
C ILE A 112 -6.93 14.31 8.70
N ALA A 113 -8.23 14.13 8.49
CA ALA A 113 -9.19 14.30 9.55
C ALA A 113 -8.95 13.21 10.60
N GLY A 114 -8.62 13.64 11.83
CA GLY A 114 -8.58 12.79 13.01
C GLY A 114 -9.97 12.37 13.47
#